data_AF-A0A239F9C0-F1
#
_entry.id   AF-A0A239F9C0-F1
#
_cell.length_a   1.000
_cell.length_b   1.000
_cell.length_c   1.000
_cell.angle_alpha   90.00
_cell.angle_beta   90.00
_cell.angle_gamma   90.00
#
_symmetry.space_group_name_H-M   'P 1'
#
loop_
_entity.id
_entity.type
_entity.pdbx_description
1 polymer ?
#
loop_
_entity_poly.entity_id
_entity_poly.type
_entity_poly.pdbx_seq_one_letter_code
_entity_poly.pdbx_strand_id
1 'polypeptide(L)'
;MWWTFQAVQDRLVEAWGFQRAVASVMPAGARASDGPWHLVIRDRADMAEQSLAGHELVSIGRATLRPEEVDRMDEALGWVVHVRADDVRLLALAIGALERSGHRIAWSDIAPRCGLRTKLGHLMGPEALKMRYRRAIKDIAVALNGGNAQLSPSRG
;
A
#
# COMPACT_ATOMS: atom_id res chain seq x y z
N MET A 1 6.70 10.38 19.48
CA MET A 1 5.96 10.91 18.32
C MET A 1 4.58 10.26 18.32
N TRP A 2 3.51 11.01 18.02
CA TRP A 2 2.15 10.47 17.99
C TRP A 2 1.67 10.32 16.54
N TRP A 3 1.29 9.11 16.14
CA TRP A 3 0.86 8.79 14.79
C TRP A 3 -0.61 9.12 14.58
N THR A 4 -0.86 10.13 13.76
CA THR A 4 -2.21 10.48 13.30
C THR A 4 -2.55 9.72 12.02
N PHE A 5 -3.84 9.71 11.65
CA PHE A 5 -4.28 9.16 10.37
C PHE A 5 -3.49 9.74 9.19
N GLN A 6 -3.36 11.07 9.17
CA GLN A 6 -2.65 11.78 8.09
C GLN A 6 -1.17 11.43 8.08
N ALA A 7 -0.50 11.41 9.24
CA ALA A 7 0.92 11.07 9.31
C ALA A 7 1.22 9.64 8.83
N VAL A 8 0.35 8.67 9.15
CA VAL A 8 0.47 7.30 8.65
C VAL A 8 0.25 7.26 7.13
N GLN A 9 -0.79 7.94 6.64
CA GLN A 9 -1.07 7.99 5.20
C GLN A 9 0.09 8.62 4.43
N ASP A 10 0.60 9.76 4.88
CA ASP A 10 1.69 10.48 4.22
C ASP A 10 2.97 9.64 4.19
N ARG A 11 3.29 8.94 5.29
CA ARG A 11 4.46 8.05 5.33
C ARG A 11 4.31 6.84 4.42
N LEU A 12 3.11 6.26 4.31
CA LEU A 12 2.84 5.17 3.37
C LEU A 12 2.91 5.64 1.92
N VAL A 13 2.43 6.85 1.61
CA VAL A 13 2.54 7.46 0.27
C VAL A 13 4.00 7.72 -0.08
N GLU A 14 4.79 8.27 0.85
CA GLU A 14 6.23 8.46 0.69
C GLU A 14 6.94 7.12 0.41
N ALA A 15 6.67 6.09 1.22
CA ALA A 15 7.24 4.76 1.05
C ALA A 15 6.86 4.12 -0.30
N TRP A 16 5.63 4.34 -0.78
CA TRP A 16 5.21 3.90 -2.11
C TRP A 16 5.98 4.61 -3.24
N GLY A 17 6.24 5.90 -3.08
CA GLY A 17 7.09 6.67 -3.99
C GLY A 17 8.53 6.11 -4.06
N PHE A 18 9.12 5.83 -2.90
CA PHE A 18 10.45 5.20 -2.80
C PHE A 18 10.47 3.79 -3.42
N GLN A 19 9.44 2.99 -3.13
CA GLN A 19 9.26 1.67 -3.74
C GLN A 19 9.21 1.75 -5.27
N ARG A 20 8.49 2.73 -5.84
CA ARG A 20 8.43 2.97 -7.28
C ARG A 20 9.75 3.49 -7.88
N ALA A 21 10.56 4.21 -7.11
CA ALA A 21 11.88 4.63 -7.54
C ALA A 21 12.87 3.45 -7.59
N VAL A 22 12.86 2.58 -6.57
CA VAL A 22 13.66 1.33 -6.59
C VAL A 22 13.13 0.41 -7.68
N ALA A 23 11.80 0.28 -7.77
CA ALA A 23 10.93 0.08 -8.94
C ALA A 23 11.58 -0.05 -10.32
N SER A 24 12.09 1.10 -10.75
CA SER A 24 12.58 1.34 -12.09
C SER A 24 14.05 0.95 -12.26
N VAL A 25 14.79 0.74 -11.17
CA VAL A 25 16.25 0.49 -11.20
C VAL A 25 16.59 -1.00 -11.08
N MET A 26 15.77 -1.80 -10.40
CA MET A 26 16.01 -3.24 -10.21
C MET A 26 15.24 -4.12 -11.20
N PRO A 27 15.81 -5.25 -11.67
CA PRO A 27 15.10 -6.22 -12.51
C PRO A 27 13.88 -6.79 -11.77
N ALA A 28 12.79 -7.05 -12.51
CA ALA A 28 11.45 -7.34 -11.98
C ALA A 28 11.34 -8.56 -11.01
N GLY A 29 12.39 -9.38 -10.87
CA GLY A 29 12.43 -10.54 -9.97
C GLY A 29 13.15 -10.33 -8.63
N ALA A 30 13.90 -9.24 -8.45
CA ALA A 30 14.80 -9.07 -7.30
C ALA A 30 14.11 -8.59 -5.99
N ARG A 31 12.81 -8.27 -6.02
CA ARG A 31 12.08 -7.66 -4.87
C ARG A 31 11.26 -8.63 -4.02
N ALA A 32 11.16 -9.88 -4.42
CA ALA A 32 10.16 -10.80 -3.85
C ALA A 32 10.63 -11.55 -2.59
N SER A 33 11.94 -11.57 -2.28
CA SER A 33 12.47 -12.51 -1.27
C SER A 33 12.80 -11.93 0.11
N ASP A 34 13.15 -10.64 0.24
CA ASP A 34 13.94 -10.20 1.41
C ASP A 34 13.25 -9.20 2.36
N GLY A 35 11.96 -8.88 2.17
CA GLY A 35 11.24 -8.01 3.11
C GLY A 35 9.72 -7.97 2.94
N PRO A 36 8.99 -7.09 3.66
CA PRO A 36 7.52 -7.02 3.63
C PRO A 36 6.95 -6.66 2.26
N TRP A 37 7.82 -6.29 1.32
CA TRP A 37 7.64 -6.15 -0.12
C TRP A 37 6.68 -7.16 -0.76
N HIS A 38 6.82 -8.44 -0.42
CA HIS A 38 6.00 -9.52 -0.99
C HIS A 38 4.52 -9.46 -0.55
N LEU A 39 4.20 -8.77 0.55
CA LEU A 39 2.83 -8.60 1.05
C LEU A 39 2.08 -7.50 0.31
N VAL A 40 2.81 -6.47 -0.13
CA VAL A 40 2.27 -5.33 -0.87
C VAL A 40 2.29 -5.61 -2.38
N ILE A 41 3.29 -6.34 -2.85
CA ILE A 41 3.49 -6.72 -4.25
C ILE A 41 3.01 -8.15 -4.44
N ARG A 42 1.71 -8.35 -4.67
CA ARG A 42 1.22 -9.68 -5.06
C ARG A 42 0.62 -9.78 -6.45
N ASP A 43 0.34 -8.66 -7.12
CA ASP A 43 -0.19 -8.70 -8.47
C ASP A 43 0.81 -8.15 -9.51
N ARG A 44 1.39 -9.06 -10.30
CA ARG A 44 2.17 -8.71 -11.51
C ARG A 44 1.35 -7.86 -12.47
N ALA A 45 0.02 -8.01 -12.47
CA ALA A 45 -0.89 -7.24 -13.31
C ALA A 45 -0.89 -5.75 -12.93
N ASP A 46 -0.84 -5.41 -11.63
CA ASP A 46 -0.80 -4.02 -11.18
C ASP A 46 0.50 -3.33 -11.65
N MET A 47 1.62 -4.06 -11.71
CA MET A 47 2.90 -3.56 -12.22
C MET A 47 2.96 -3.48 -13.75
N ALA A 48 2.42 -4.49 -14.45
CA ALA A 48 2.38 -4.53 -15.91
C ALA A 48 1.45 -3.44 -16.48
N GLU A 49 0.30 -3.20 -15.85
CA GLU A 49 -0.61 -2.12 -16.23
C GLU A 49 0.01 -0.73 -15.97
N GLN A 50 0.79 -0.57 -14.89
CA GLN A 50 1.56 0.66 -14.63
C GLN A 50 2.65 0.92 -15.69
N SER A 51 3.29 -0.14 -16.19
CA SER A 51 4.26 -0.03 -17.29
C SER A 51 3.59 0.19 -18.66
N LEU A 52 2.35 -0.28 -18.85
CA LEU A 52 1.58 -0.12 -20.09
C LEU A 52 0.81 1.21 -20.17
N ALA A 53 0.47 1.84 -19.04
CA ALA A 53 -0.34 3.07 -18.97
C ALA A 53 0.35 4.32 -19.54
N GLY A 54 1.44 4.17 -20.31
CA GLY A 54 2.00 5.25 -21.12
C GLY A 54 2.58 6.41 -20.32
N HIS A 55 2.74 6.26 -19.01
CA HIS A 55 3.71 7.06 -18.30
C HIS A 55 5.05 6.63 -18.88
N GLU A 56 5.60 7.46 -19.75
CA GLU A 56 7.04 7.62 -19.88
C GLU A 56 7.54 7.43 -18.45
N LEU A 57 8.22 6.29 -18.21
CA LEU A 57 8.93 6.06 -16.97
C LEU A 57 9.85 7.26 -16.94
N VAL A 58 9.38 8.34 -16.30
CA VAL A 58 10.11 9.59 -16.23
C VAL A 58 11.45 9.09 -15.83
N SER A 59 12.43 9.36 -16.70
CA SER A 59 13.81 9.03 -16.45
C SER A 59 14.21 9.98 -15.32
N ILE A 60 13.62 9.76 -14.15
CA ILE A 60 13.95 10.32 -12.85
C ILE A 60 15.34 9.78 -12.70
N GLY A 61 16.31 10.65 -13.01
CA GLY A 61 17.71 10.31 -13.07
C GLY A 61 18.05 9.45 -11.88
N ARG A 62 18.50 8.23 -12.15
CA ARG A 62 18.95 7.17 -11.23
C ARG A 62 19.18 7.68 -9.80
N ALA A 63 18.11 7.89 -9.05
CA ALA A 63 18.22 8.34 -7.68
C ALA A 63 18.39 7.06 -6.87
N THR A 64 19.64 6.72 -6.56
CA THR A 64 19.90 5.74 -5.52
C THR A 64 19.33 6.33 -4.23
N LEU A 65 18.31 5.67 -3.68
CA LEU A 65 17.77 6.04 -2.37
C LEU A 65 18.92 6.11 -1.38
N ARG A 66 18.90 7.13 -0.53
CA ARG A 66 19.82 7.21 0.61
C ARG A 66 19.45 6.12 1.62
N PRO A 67 20.40 5.60 2.42
CA PRO A 67 20.10 4.58 3.43
C PRO A 67 18.93 4.97 4.34
N GLU A 68 18.84 6.22 4.78
CA GLU A 68 17.72 6.66 5.62
C GLU A 68 16.36 6.73 4.88
N GLU A 69 16.35 6.76 3.55
CA GLU A 69 15.13 6.65 2.75
C GLU A 69 14.69 5.19 2.64
N VAL A 70 15.64 4.26 2.54
CA VAL A 70 15.40 2.81 2.58
C VAL A 70 14.85 2.40 3.95
N ASP A 71 15.45 2.87 5.04
CA ASP A 71 14.99 2.55 6.40
C ASP A 71 13.56 3.05 6.64
N ARG A 72 13.23 4.28 6.21
CA ARG A 72 11.87 4.83 6.34
C ARG A 72 10.84 4.10 5.49
N MET A 73 11.27 3.64 4.31
CA MET A 73 10.47 2.84 3.40
C MET A 73 10.17 1.46 3.99
N ASP A 74 11.20 0.74 4.46
CA ASP A 74 11.04 -0.58 5.08
C ASP A 74 10.24 -0.52 6.37
N GLU A 75 10.46 0.51 7.21
CA GLU A 75 9.66 0.79 8.40
C GLU A 75 8.17 0.89 8.04
N ALA A 76 7.83 1.77 7.09
CA ALA A 76 6.44 2.03 6.71
C ALA A 76 5.76 0.81 6.08
N LEU A 77 6.47 0.05 5.25
CA LEU A 77 5.95 -1.18 4.65
C LEU A 77 5.78 -2.29 5.69
N GLY A 78 6.61 -2.30 6.74
CA GLY A 78 6.45 -3.18 7.88
C GLY A 78 5.11 -3.00 8.60
N TRP A 79 4.52 -1.81 8.57
CA TRP A 79 3.24 -1.53 9.23
C TRP A 79 2.05 -2.28 8.63
N VAL A 80 2.18 -2.79 7.40
CA VAL A 80 1.15 -3.58 6.73
C VAL A 80 0.78 -4.83 7.53
N VAL A 81 1.66 -5.32 8.41
CA VAL A 81 1.37 -6.43 9.33
C VAL A 81 0.20 -6.14 10.29
N HIS A 82 -0.08 -4.87 10.57
CA HIS A 82 -1.20 -4.46 11.42
C HIS A 82 -2.54 -4.40 10.68
N VAL A 83 -2.51 -4.56 9.36
CA VAL A 83 -3.69 -4.50 8.49
C VAL A 83 -4.23 -5.91 8.30
N ARG A 84 -5.56 -6.04 8.29
CA ARG A 84 -6.20 -7.32 7.99
C ARG A 84 -5.81 -7.78 6.58
N ALA A 85 -5.53 -9.07 6.41
CA ALA A 85 -5.08 -9.62 5.13
C ALA A 85 -5.97 -9.22 3.94
N ASP A 86 -7.30 -9.24 4.11
CA ASP A 86 -8.27 -8.84 3.07
C ASP A 86 -8.14 -7.35 2.66
N ASP A 87 -7.67 -6.49 3.57
CA ASP A 87 -7.58 -5.04 3.38
C ASP A 87 -6.22 -4.60 2.83
N VAL A 88 -5.22 -5.48 2.81
CA VAL A 88 -3.86 -5.15 2.32
C VAL A 88 -3.88 -4.71 0.86
N ARG A 89 -4.63 -5.42 0.01
CA ARG A 89 -4.77 -5.07 -1.41
C ARG A 89 -5.47 -3.72 -1.59
N LEU A 90 -6.54 -3.48 -0.82
CA LEU A 90 -7.25 -2.20 -0.82
C LEU A 90 -6.31 -1.06 -0.45
N LEU A 91 -5.53 -1.25 0.61
CA LEU A 91 -4.56 -0.28 1.10
C LEU A 91 -3.52 0.05 0.02
N ALA A 92 -2.92 -0.97 -0.60
CA ALA A 92 -1.92 -0.78 -1.66
C ALA A 92 -2.48 0.01 -2.85
N LEU A 93 -3.69 -0.35 -3.33
CA LEU A 93 -4.34 0.37 -4.44
C LEU A 93 -4.67 1.82 -4.09
N ALA A 94 -5.14 2.07 -2.87
CA ALA A 94 -5.49 3.41 -2.39
C ALA A 94 -4.26 4.31 -2.21
N ILE A 95 -3.19 3.80 -1.59
CA ILE A 95 -1.93 4.52 -1.42
C ILE A 95 -1.28 4.81 -2.77
N GLY A 96 -1.27 3.85 -3.69
CA GLY A 96 -0.78 4.09 -5.05
C GLY A 96 -1.61 5.13 -5.82
N ALA A 97 -2.93 5.18 -5.60
CA ALA A 97 -3.78 6.22 -6.20
C ALA A 97 -3.51 7.62 -5.59
N LEU A 98 -3.25 7.69 -4.27
CA LEU A 98 -2.86 8.94 -3.61
C LEU A 98 -1.50 9.43 -4.09
N GLU A 99 -0.50 8.57 -4.20
CA GLU A 99 0.83 8.94 -4.69
C GLU A 99 0.77 9.53 -6.10
N ARG A 100 -0.03 8.93 -7.00
CA ARG A 100 -0.21 9.44 -8.38
C ARG A 100 -1.00 10.74 -8.47
N SER A 101 -2.05 10.89 -7.68
CA SER A 101 -2.99 12.03 -7.78
C SER A 101 -2.67 13.18 -6.81
N GLY A 102 -1.77 12.94 -5.85
CA GLY A 102 -1.47 13.82 -4.72
C GLY A 102 -2.54 13.83 -3.62
N HIS A 103 -3.83 13.68 -3.94
CA HIS A 103 -4.90 13.97 -2.96
C HIS A 103 -6.21 13.19 -3.12
N ARG A 104 -6.46 12.45 -4.21
CA ARG A 104 -7.78 11.89 -4.51
C ARG A 104 -7.75 10.40 -4.81
N ILE A 105 -8.61 9.67 -4.11
CA ILE A 105 -8.84 8.25 -4.37
C ILE A 105 -10.12 8.10 -5.18
N ALA A 106 -10.01 7.63 -6.43
CA ALA A 106 -11.15 7.24 -7.25
C ALA A 106 -11.64 5.85 -6.84
N TRP A 107 -12.46 5.79 -5.77
CA TRP A 107 -12.95 4.54 -5.19
C TRP A 107 -13.70 3.63 -6.19
N SER A 108 -14.38 4.24 -7.16
CA SER A 108 -15.08 3.51 -8.24
C SER A 108 -14.12 2.71 -9.11
N ASP A 109 -12.90 3.20 -9.33
CA ASP A 109 -11.87 2.53 -10.14
C ASP A 109 -11.15 1.44 -9.35
N ILE A 110 -11.09 1.60 -8.02
CA ILE A 110 -10.47 0.62 -7.11
C ILE A 110 -11.38 -0.59 -6.88
N ALA A 111 -12.70 -0.39 -6.82
CA ALA A 111 -13.68 -1.44 -6.54
C ALA A 111 -13.52 -2.72 -7.39
N PRO A 112 -13.43 -2.65 -8.74
CA PRO A 112 -13.23 -3.85 -9.54
C PRO A 112 -11.85 -4.50 -9.33
N ARG A 113 -10.82 -3.70 -9.03
CA ARG A 113 -9.43 -4.17 -8.86
C ARG A 113 -9.17 -4.82 -7.50
N CYS A 114 -9.89 -4.37 -6.47
CA CYS A 114 -9.69 -4.85 -5.10
C CYS A 114 -10.26 -6.26 -4.89
N GLY A 115 -11.25 -6.68 -5.68
CA GLY A 115 -11.86 -8.00 -5.60
C GLY A 115 -12.67 -8.26 -4.32
N LEU A 116 -12.82 -7.27 -3.43
CA LEU A 116 -13.59 -7.40 -2.20
C LEU A 116 -15.08 -7.50 -2.49
N ARG A 117 -15.71 -8.49 -1.88
CA ARG A 117 -17.15 -8.74 -2.00
C ARG A 117 -17.85 -8.59 -0.66
N THR A 118 -19.10 -8.18 -0.72
CA THR A 118 -20.04 -8.20 0.40
C THR A 118 -20.37 -9.65 0.78
N LYS A 119 -21.01 -9.85 1.94
CA LYS A 119 -21.50 -11.18 2.37
C LYS A 119 -22.48 -11.82 1.37
N LEU A 120 -23.12 -11.01 0.54
CA LEU A 120 -24.06 -11.45 -0.50
C LEU A 120 -23.36 -11.73 -1.85
N GLY A 121 -22.03 -11.65 -1.91
CA GLY A 121 -21.24 -11.95 -3.10
C GLY A 121 -21.11 -10.79 -4.11
N HIS A 122 -21.78 -9.65 -3.89
CA HIS A 122 -21.64 -8.45 -4.73
C HIS A 122 -20.32 -7.72 -4.46
N LEU A 123 -19.75 -7.08 -5.47
CA LEU A 123 -18.59 -6.19 -5.28
C LEU A 123 -18.91 -5.09 -4.25
N MET A 124 -17.94 -4.80 -3.39
CA MET A 124 -18.10 -3.73 -2.41
C MET A 124 -18.18 -2.37 -3.11
N GLY A 125 -19.19 -1.58 -2.76
CA GLY A 125 -19.34 -0.22 -3.28
C GLY A 125 -18.30 0.75 -2.70
N PRO A 126 -18.12 1.93 -3.35
CA PRO A 126 -17.13 2.94 -2.97
C PRO A 126 -17.09 3.31 -1.48
N GLU A 127 -18.25 3.54 -0.86
CA GLU A 127 -18.32 3.95 0.56
C GLU A 127 -17.85 2.84 1.51
N ALA A 128 -18.13 1.58 1.18
CA ALA A 128 -17.69 0.45 1.99
C ALA A 128 -16.16 0.27 1.90
N LEU A 129 -15.57 0.51 0.73
CA LEU A 129 -14.11 0.52 0.55
C LEU A 129 -13.46 1.68 1.32
N LYS A 130 -14.03 2.88 1.24
CA LYS A 130 -13.55 4.04 2.00
C LYS A 130 -13.56 3.77 3.51
N MET A 131 -14.59 3.12 4.03
CA MET A 131 -14.66 2.73 5.44
C MET A 131 -13.57 1.72 5.81
N ARG A 132 -13.35 0.69 4.99
CA ARG A 132 -12.31 -0.33 5.22
C ARG A 132 -10.91 0.27 5.15
N TYR A 133 -10.63 1.12 4.17
CA TYR A 133 -9.39 1.89 4.11
C TYR A 133 -9.16 2.73 5.36
N ARG A 134 -10.19 3.48 5.80
CA ARG A 134 -10.08 4.30 7.01
C ARG A 134 -9.80 3.46 8.26
N ARG A 135 -10.39 2.27 8.35
CA ARG A 135 -10.09 1.31 9.41
C ARG A 135 -8.65 0.82 9.32
N ALA A 136 -8.15 0.41 8.15
CA ALA A 136 -6.78 -0.06 7.98
C ALA A 136 -5.73 0.95 8.45
N ILE A 137 -5.85 2.22 8.03
CA ILE A 137 -4.94 3.29 8.48
C ILE A 137 -5.08 3.54 9.99
N LYS A 138 -6.30 3.48 10.52
CA LYS A 138 -6.53 3.62 11.97
C LYS A 138 -5.89 2.48 12.75
N ASP A 139 -6.00 1.25 12.28
CA ASP A 139 -5.44 0.06 12.94
C ASP A 139 -3.91 0.16 13.01
N ILE A 140 -3.27 0.64 11.93
CA ILE A 140 -1.84 0.98 11.93
C ILE A 140 -1.53 2.08 12.96
N ALA A 141 -2.24 3.20 12.92
CA ALA A 141 -1.99 4.32 13.83
C ALA A 141 -2.14 3.90 15.31
N VAL A 142 -3.13 3.06 15.62
CA VAL A 142 -3.33 2.50 16.96
C VAL A 142 -2.15 1.62 17.37
N ALA A 143 -1.72 0.71 16.49
CA ALA A 143 -0.58 -0.17 16.74
C ALA A 143 0.71 0.62 17.01
N LEU A 144 1.01 1.62 16.19
CA LEU A 144 2.20 2.46 16.33
C LEU A 144 2.18 3.35 17.58
N ASN A 145 0.99 3.71 18.08
CA ASN A 145 0.83 4.48 19.31
C ASN A 145 0.82 3.60 20.58
N GLY A 146 1.17 2.30 20.47
CA GLY A 146 1.23 1.38 21.60
C GLY A 146 -0.11 0.70 21.95
N GLY A 147 -1.13 0.89 21.11
CA GLY A 147 -2.38 0.12 21.21
C GLY A 147 -2.18 -1.25 20.57
N ASN A 148 -1.99 -2.29 21.37
CA ASN A 148 -1.87 -3.67 20.89
C ASN A 148 -3.02 -4.05 19.94
N ALA A 149 -2.75 -4.09 18.63
CA ALA A 149 -3.61 -4.77 17.67
C ALA A 149 -3.35 -6.28 17.82
N GLN A 150 -4.00 -6.90 18.79
CA GLN A 150 -4.08 -8.36 18.90
C GLN A 150 -4.87 -8.90 17.70
N LEU A 151 -4.19 -9.15 16.59
CA LEU A 151 -4.64 -10.13 15.59
C LEU A 151 -4.14 -11.48 16.07
N SER A 152 -4.93 -12.12 16.94
CA SER A 152 -4.82 -13.55 17.18
C SER A 152 -4.94 -14.29 15.83
N PRO A 153 -4.02 -15.21 15.49
CA PRO A 153 -4.26 -16.11 14.37
C PRO A 153 -5.36 -17.08 14.81
N SER A 154 -6.53 -16.97 14.21
CA SER A 154 -7.52 -18.05 14.23
C SER A 154 -6.93 -19.23 13.48
N ARG A 155 -6.34 -20.18 14.23
CA ARG A 155 -6.14 -21.55 13.78
C ARG A 155 -7.50 -22.23 13.79
N GLY A 156 -7.94 -22.67 12.62
CA GLY A 156 -9.06 -23.57 12.37
C GLY A 156 -8.72 -24.41 11.15
#